data_AF-T1EJV1-F1
#
_entry.id   AF-T1EJV1-F1
#
_cell.length_a   1.000
_cell.length_b   1.000
_cell.length_c   1.000
_cell.angle_alpha   90.00
_cell.angle_beta   90.00
_cell.angle_gamma   90.00
#
_symmetry.space_group_name_H-M   'P 1'
#
loop_
_entity.id
_entity.type
_entity.pdbx_description
1 polymer ?
#
loop_
_entity_poly.entity_id
_entity_poly.type
_entity_poly.pdbx_seq_one_letter_code
_entity_poly.pdbx_strand_id
1 'polypeptide(L)' 'PEIIEHPENQYVTVNKPASLNCRTSGNPQPNVTWYKNGQPVISSNEDSQSNTMILPSGQLFFMKV' A
#
# COMPACT_ATOMS: atom_id res chain seq x y z
N PRO A 1 3.66 -18.63 3.10
CA PRO A 1 3.52 -17.28 2.52
C PRO A 1 4.90 -16.64 2.48
N GLU A 2 5.24 -15.99 1.37
CA GLU A 2 6.56 -15.42 1.15
C GLU A 2 6.41 -14.03 0.53
N ILE A 3 7.23 -13.07 0.98
CA ILE A 3 7.31 -11.75 0.37
C ILE A 3 8.34 -11.85 -0.75
N ILE A 4 7.90 -11.66 -1.99
CA ILE A 4 8.74 -11.75 -3.19
C ILE A 4 9.18 -10.38 -3.70
N GLU A 5 8.48 -9.31 -3.30
CA GLU A 5 8.90 -7.93 -3.52
C GLU A 5 8.67 -7.16 -2.24
N HIS A 6 9.75 -6.61 -1.69
CA HIS A 6 9.71 -5.77 -0.50
C HIS A 6 9.51 -4.32 -0.91
N PRO A 7 8.80 -3.53 -0.08
CA PRO A 7 8.78 -2.09 -0.28
C PRO A 7 10.14 -1.46 -0.04
N GLU A 8 10.45 -0.47 -0.86
CA GLU A 8 11.67 0.31 -0.76
C GLU A 8 11.39 1.73 -0.26
N ASN A 9 12.40 2.34 0.34
CA ASN A 9 12.33 3.73 0.73
C ASN A 9 12.36 4.62 -0.51
N GLN A 10 11.41 5.55 -0.61
CA GLN A 10 11.31 6.47 -1.75
C GLN A 10 11.23 7.92 -1.27
N TYR A 11 11.99 8.80 -1.90
CA TYR A 11 11.82 10.24 -1.77
C TYR A 11 10.83 10.73 -2.83
N VAL A 12 9.81 11.46 -2.39
CA VAL A 12 8.74 11.95 -3.26
C VAL A 12 8.48 13.42 -3.01
N THR A 13 8.12 14.12 -4.07
CA THR A 13 7.72 15.52 -3.98
C THR A 13 6.36 15.62 -3.31
N VAL A 14 6.22 16.58 -2.39
CA VAL A 14 4.94 16.88 -1.72
C VAL A 14 3.83 17.08 -2.76
N ASN A 15 2.64 16.58 -2.46
CA ASN A 15 1.46 16.63 -3.32
C ASN A 15 1.57 15.82 -4.63
N LYS A 16 2.57 14.96 -4.79
CA LYS A 16 2.67 14.03 -5.93
C LYS A 16 2.21 12.62 -5.55
N PRO A 17 1.76 11.83 -6.53
CA PRO A 17 1.45 10.43 -6.29
C PRO A 17 2.72 9.63 -5.98
N ALA A 18 2.56 8.57 -5.20
CA ALA A 18 3.64 7.65 -4.83
C ALA A 18 3.10 6.23 -4.71
N SER A 19 3.97 5.23 -4.76
CA SER A 19 3.56 3.84 -4.58
C SER A 19 4.60 3.03 -3.83
N LEU A 20 4.15 2.24 -2.87
CA LEU A 20 4.95 1.22 -2.21
C LEU A 20 4.50 -0.15 -2.71
N ASN A 21 5.42 -0.83 -3.37
CA ASN A 21 5.15 -2.16 -3.90
C ASN A 21 5.36 -3.21 -2.80
N CYS A 22 4.46 -4.17 -2.74
CA CYS A 22 4.61 -5.36 -1.95
C CYS A 22 3.97 -6.49 -2.75
N ARG A 23 4.75 -7.53 -3.08
CA ARG A 23 4.20 -8.73 -3.71
C ARG A 23 4.47 -9.92 -2.82
N THR A 24 3.48 -10.78 -2.73
CA THR A 24 3.49 -11.96 -1.87
C THR A 24 3.04 -13.19 -2.63
N SER A 25 3.62 -14.33 -2.28
CA SER A 25 3.34 -15.64 -2.86
C SER A 25 2.86 -16.60 -1.77
N GLY A 26 1.92 -17.47 -2.11
CA GLY A 26 1.37 -18.48 -1.21
C GLY A 26 0.07 -19.06 -1.73
N ASN A 27 -0.23 -20.29 -1.31
CA ASN A 27 -1.51 -20.93 -1.58
C ASN A 27 -2.12 -21.37 -0.23
N PRO A 28 -3.23 -20.75 0.23
CA PRO A 28 -4.01 -19.69 -0.43
C PRO A 28 -3.27 -18.36 -0.53
N GLN A 29 -3.72 -17.49 -1.45
CA GLN A 29 -3.13 -16.17 -1.69
C GLN A 29 -3.08 -15.36 -0.38
N PRO A 30 -1.90 -14.88 0.05
CA PRO A 30 -1.78 -14.03 1.23
C PRO A 30 -2.44 -12.67 1.04
N ASN A 31 -2.96 -12.11 2.14
CA ASN A 31 -3.53 -10.76 2.20
C ASN A 31 -2.47 -9.78 2.73
N VAL A 32 -2.35 -8.61 2.09
CA VAL A 32 -1.35 -7.60 2.45
C VAL A 32 -2.03 -6.46 3.19
N THR A 33 -1.53 -6.14 4.38
CA THR A 33 -2.04 -5.06 5.23
C THR A 33 -0.93 -4.04 5.47
N TRP A 34 -1.26 -2.76 5.30
CA TRP A 34 -0.31 -1.67 5.45
C TRP A 34 -0.52 -0.92 6.75
N TYR A 35 0.57 -0.44 7.35
CA TYR A 35 0.55 0.36 8.56
C TYR A 35 1.36 1.65 8.37
N LYS A 36 0.82 2.76 8.84
CA LYS A 36 1.50 4.06 8.92
C LYS A 36 1.57 4.48 10.38
N ASN A 37 2.78 4.62 10.93
CA ASN A 37 3.00 5.02 12.32
C ASN A 37 2.22 4.14 13.33
N GLY A 38 2.15 2.83 13.06
CA GLY A 38 1.42 1.88 13.90
C GLY A 38 -0.10 1.83 13.70
N GLN A 39 -0.67 2.68 12.83
CA GLN A 39 -2.10 2.67 12.49
C GLN A 39 -2.33 1.94 11.16
N PRO A 40 -3.37 1.09 11.06
CA PRO A 40 -3.69 0.43 9.80
C PRO A 40 -4.09 1.47 8.75
N VAL A 41 -3.56 1.32 7.54
CA VAL A 41 -4.00 2.12 6.39
C VAL A 41 -5.31 1.55 5.90
N ILE A 42 -6.39 2.31 6.08
CA ILE A 42 -7.73 1.93 5.62
C ILE A 42 -7.88 2.47 4.21
N SER A 43 -7.86 1.58 3.22
CA SER A 43 -8.31 1.88 1.87
C SER A 43 -9.84 1.88 1.87
N SER A 44 -10.43 2.90 2.47
CA SER A 44 -11.88 3.08 2.42
C SER A 44 -12.22 3.57 1.01
N ASN A 45 -12.77 2.67 0.18
CA ASN A 45 -13.61 3.06 -0.96
C ASN A 45 -14.82 3.93 -0.53
N GLU A 46 -14.97 4.17 0.78
CA GLU A 46 -16.05 4.84 1.45
C GLU A 46 -15.65 6.23 2.02
N ASP A 47 -14.35 6.57 2.01
CA ASP A 47 -13.87 7.91 2.39
C ASP A 47 -13.51 8.69 1.14
N SER A 48 -14.40 9.59 0.74
CA SER A 48 -14.19 10.57 -0.35
C SER A 48 -12.99 11.50 -0.14
N GLN A 49 -12.25 11.36 0.97
CA GLN A 49 -11.06 12.13 1.34
C GLN A 49 -9.80 11.26 1.53
N SER A 50 -9.85 9.94 1.27
CA SER A 50 -8.67 9.08 1.46
C SER A 50 -7.66 9.29 0.33
N ASN A 51 -6.43 9.64 0.69
CA ASN A 51 -5.32 9.82 -0.26
C ASN A 51 -4.58 8.51 -0.56
N THR A 52 -5.09 7.36 -0.10
CA THR A 52 -4.41 6.05 -0.17
C THR A 52 -5.33 4.96 -0.71
N MET A 53 -4.79 4.08 -1.55
CA MET A 53 -5.50 2.95 -2.17
C MET A 53 -4.63 1.69 -2.08
N ILE A 54 -5.20 0.58 -1.62
CA ILE A 54 -4.53 -0.72 -1.60
C ILE A 54 -5.05 -1.52 -2.80
N LEU A 55 -4.16 -1.91 -3.70
CA LEU A 55 -4.51 -2.70 -4.88
C LEU A 55 -4.63 -4.19 -4.51
N PRO A 56 -5.36 -5.00 -5.31
CA PRO A 56 -5.43 -6.45 -5.14
C PRO A 56 -4.08 -7.16 -5.16
N SER A 57 -3.06 -6.55 -5.79
CA SER A 57 -1.68 -7.02 -5.79
C SER A 57 -0.96 -6.88 -4.44
N GLY A 58 -1.52 -6.10 -3.51
CA GLY A 58 -0.89 -5.73 -2.25
C GLY A 58 -0.12 -4.40 -2.30
N GLN A 59 -0.08 -3.73 -3.45
CA GLN A 59 0.56 -2.42 -3.61
C GLN A 59 -0.23 -1.32 -2.89
N LEU A 60 0.46 -0.48 -2.12
CA LEU A 60 -0.10 0.74 -1.53
C LEU A 60 0.19 1.92 -2.44
N PHE A 61 -0.87 2.52 -2.99
CA PHE A 61 -0.80 3.70 -3.82
C PHE A 61 -1.24 4.94 -3.03
N PHE A 62 -0.46 6.00 -3.09
CA PHE A 62 -0.81 7.32 -2.59
C PHE A 62 -1.21 8.18 -3.79
N MET A 63 -2.44 8.70 -3.81
CA MET A 63 -2.83 9.70 -4.81
C MET A 63 -2.05 11.00 -4.62
N LYS A 64 -1.73 11.31 -3.37
CA LYS A 64 -1.08 12.55 -2.94
C LYS A 64 -0.38 12.32 -1.59
N VAL A 65 0.92 12.62 -1.53
CA VAL A 65 1.73 12.54 -0.29
C VAL A 65 1.81 13.89 0.42
#